data_AF-A0A2M7BC23-F1
#
_entry.id   AF-A0A2M7BC23-F1
#
_cell.length_a   1.000
_cell.length_b   1.000
_cell.length_c   1.000
_cell.angle_alpha   90.00
_cell.angle_beta   90.00
_cell.angle_gamma   90.00
#
_symmetry.space_group_name_H-M   'P 1'
#
loop_
_entity.id
_entity.type
_entity.pdbx_description
1 polymer ?
#
loop_
_entity_poly.entity_id
_entity_poly.type
_entity_poly.pdbx_seq_one_letter_code
_entity_poly.pdbx_strand_id
1 'polypeptide(L)'
;MGQEAPAVATEAAQLRELLVKNKVKQVFAGHLHYSSDYELGGLRTTVVGAITADRNVQSPKFLEISVSGGKFVQKEVFVAD
;
A
#
# COMPACT_ATOMS: atom_id res chain seq x y z
N MET A 1 -12.11 4.28 -8.21
CA MET A 1 -12.45 3.28 -7.17
C MET A 1 -13.69 3.67 -6.34
N GLY A 2 -14.62 4.51 -6.84
CA GLY A 2 -15.87 4.81 -6.11
C GLY A 2 -15.71 5.54 -4.77
N GLN A 3 -14.56 6.19 -4.52
CA GLN A 3 -14.25 6.83 -3.22
C GLN A 3 -15.27 7.91 -2.79
N GLU A 4 -15.94 8.54 -3.77
CA GLU A 4 -16.97 9.56 -3.53
C GLU A 4 -18.33 8.94 -3.15
N ALA A 5 -18.49 7.61 -3.30
CA ALA A 5 -19.72 6.92 -2.95
C ALA A 5 -19.76 6.62 -1.44
N PRO A 6 -20.80 7.08 -0.70
CA PRO A 6 -20.88 6.86 0.75
C PRO A 6 -20.84 5.40 1.19
N ALA A 7 -21.39 4.48 0.37
CA ALA A 7 -21.34 3.05 0.63
C ALA A 7 -19.90 2.51 0.62
N VAL A 8 -19.09 2.91 -0.35
CA VAL A 8 -17.67 2.50 -0.46
C VAL A 8 -16.87 3.02 0.73
N ALA A 9 -17.10 4.27 1.14
CA ALA A 9 -16.45 4.83 2.32
C ALA A 9 -16.81 4.05 3.61
N THR A 10 -18.07 3.64 3.73
CA THR A 10 -18.57 2.84 4.86
C THR A 10 -17.92 1.46 4.89
N GLU A 11 -17.92 0.75 3.76
CA GLU A 11 -17.31 -0.58 3.62
C GLU A 11 -15.79 -0.53 3.85
N ALA A 12 -15.11 0.50 3.36
CA ALA A 12 -13.68 0.70 3.58
C ALA A 12 -13.36 0.91 5.07
N ALA A 13 -14.20 1.66 5.80
CA ALA A 13 -14.05 1.84 7.24
C ALA A 13 -14.24 0.52 8.00
N GLN A 14 -15.26 -0.27 7.66
CA GLN A 14 -15.52 -1.59 8.25
C GLN A 14 -14.37 -2.57 7.98
N LEU A 15 -13.85 -2.58 6.75
CA LEU A 15 -12.71 -3.42 6.39
C LEU A 15 -11.47 -3.02 7.20
N ARG A 16 -11.18 -1.72 7.33
CA ARG A 16 -10.07 -1.24 8.16
C ARG A 16 -10.20 -1.73 9.60
N GLU A 17 -11.37 -1.60 10.21
CA GLU A 17 -11.63 -2.07 11.58
C GLU A 17 -11.38 -3.57 11.72
N LEU A 18 -11.84 -4.36 10.75
CA LEU A 18 -11.61 -5.81 10.72
C LEU A 18 -10.11 -6.14 10.65
N LEU A 19 -9.34 -5.45 9.80
CA LEU A 19 -7.90 -5.65 9.64
C LEU A 19 -7.14 -5.30 10.94
N VAL A 20 -7.48 -4.17 11.56
CA VAL A 20 -6.88 -3.74 12.83
C VAL A 20 -7.20 -4.73 13.95
N LYS A 21 -8.47 -5.16 14.07
CA LYS A 21 -8.90 -6.16 15.07
C LYS A 21 -8.14 -7.48 14.94
N ASN A 22 -7.81 -7.87 13.70
CA ASN A 22 -7.04 -9.07 13.40
C ASN A 22 -5.52 -8.85 13.41
N LYS A 23 -5.05 -7.71 13.93
CA LYS A 23 -3.62 -7.38 14.12
C LYS A 23 -2.82 -7.33 12.81
N VAL A 24 -3.47 -7.04 11.69
CA VAL A 24 -2.78 -6.76 10.43
C VAL A 24 -1.90 -5.52 10.64
N LYS A 25 -0.60 -5.68 10.38
CA LYS A 25 0.39 -4.63 10.64
C LYS A 25 0.47 -3.60 9.53
N GLN A 26 0.32 -4.04 8.29
CA GLN A 26 0.50 -3.19 7.11
C GLN A 26 -0.22 -3.79 5.90
N VAL A 27 -0.73 -2.92 5.03
CA VAL A 27 -1.29 -3.28 3.72
C VAL A 27 -0.41 -2.71 2.61
N PHE A 28 -0.28 -3.46 1.52
CA PHE A 28 0.44 -3.04 0.32
C PHE A 28 -0.54 -2.89 -0.85
N ALA A 29 -0.54 -1.73 -1.51
CA ALA A 29 -1.46 -1.40 -2.61
C ALA A 29 -0.68 -1.00 -3.88
N GLY A 30 -1.12 -1.48 -5.05
CA GLY A 30 -0.41 -1.21 -6.33
C GLY A 30 -1.17 -0.32 -7.32
N HIS A 31 -2.49 -0.13 -7.16
CA HIS A 31 -3.34 0.43 -8.22
C HIS A 31 -3.01 1.88 -8.62
N LEU A 32 -2.46 2.69 -7.71
CA LEU A 32 -2.33 4.12 -7.95
C LEU A 32 -1.06 4.52 -8.75
N HIS A 33 -0.18 3.57 -9.06
CA HIS A 33 1.05 3.79 -9.86
C HIS A 33 1.96 4.92 -9.32
N TYR A 34 1.81 5.27 -8.05
CA TYR A 34 2.73 6.12 -7.30
C TYR A 34 3.06 5.42 -5.97
N SER A 35 4.09 5.90 -5.30
CA SER A 35 4.56 5.36 -4.04
C SER A 35 4.39 6.34 -2.90
N SER A 36 3.87 5.81 -1.79
CA SER A 36 3.63 6.54 -0.55
C SER A 36 3.49 5.57 0.61
N ASP A 37 3.86 6.01 1.80
CA ASP A 37 3.68 5.30 3.06
C ASP A 37 2.91 6.21 4.01
N TYR A 38 1.77 5.74 4.50
CA TYR A 38 0.93 6.50 5.41
C TYR A 38 0.21 5.59 6.39
N GLU A 39 -0.23 6.16 7.52
CA GLU A 39 -1.06 5.46 8.49
C GLU A 39 -2.44 6.12 8.55
N LEU A 40 -3.49 5.32 8.48
CA LEU A 40 -4.87 5.78 8.60
C LEU A 40 -5.64 4.88 9.55
N GLY A 41 -6.15 5.45 10.65
CA GLY A 41 -6.99 4.72 11.61
C GLY A 41 -6.32 3.47 12.17
N GLY A 42 -5.03 3.54 12.48
CA GLY A 42 -4.25 2.43 13.05
C GLY A 42 -3.83 1.35 12.06
N LEU A 43 -4.03 1.56 10.75
CA LEU A 43 -3.57 0.66 9.69
C LEU A 43 -2.54 1.38 8.83
N ARG A 44 -1.29 0.90 8.88
CA ARG A 44 -0.23 1.36 7.97
C ARG A 44 -0.49 0.84 6.56
N THR A 45 -0.38 1.70 5.56
CA THR A 45 -0.60 1.37 4.16
C THR A 45 0.56 1.89 3.33
N THR A 46 1.12 1.03 2.48
CA THR A 46 2.16 1.41 1.53
C THR A 46 1.64 1.21 0.12
N VAL A 47 1.64 2.29 -0.66
CA VAL A 47 1.47 2.22 -2.10
C VAL A 47 2.84 1.93 -2.71
N VAL A 48 2.97 0.83 -3.46
CA VAL A 48 4.28 0.27 -3.82
C VAL A 48 4.91 0.89 -5.08
N GLY A 49 4.21 1.81 -5.75
CA GLY A 49 4.65 2.36 -7.03
C GLY A 49 4.31 1.44 -8.21
N ALA A 50 5.00 1.64 -9.34
CA ALA A 50 4.84 0.87 -10.55
C ALA A 50 6.21 0.48 -11.15
N ILE A 51 6.29 -0.73 -11.70
CA ILE A 51 7.51 -1.25 -12.35
C ILE A 51 7.74 -0.69 -13.75
N THR A 52 6.72 -0.05 -14.34
CA THR A 52 6.79 0.59 -15.65
C THR A 52 6.64 2.10 -15.52
N ALA A 53 7.04 2.82 -16.57
CA ALA A 53 6.82 4.27 -16.68
C ALA A 53 5.36 4.62 -17.08
N ASP A 54 4.52 3.64 -17.42
CA ASP A 54 3.17 3.91 -17.88
C ASP A 54 2.28 4.44 -16.74
N ARG A 55 1.79 5.67 -16.91
CA ARG A 55 1.02 6.41 -15.89
C ARG A 55 1.76 6.55 -14.56
N ASN A 56 3.09 6.52 -14.58
CA ASN A 56 3.95 6.66 -13.42
C ASN A 56 4.76 7.95 -13.53
N VAL A 57 4.50 8.91 -12.62
CA VAL A 57 5.24 10.19 -12.55
C VAL A 57 6.52 10.08 -11.74
N GLN A 58 6.78 8.93 -11.13
CA GLN A 58 7.99 8.60 -10.37
C GLN A 58 8.86 7.63 -11.18
N SER A 59 10.13 7.48 -10.79
CA SER A 59 11.00 6.46 -11.38
C SER A 59 10.41 5.06 -11.19
N PRO A 60 10.40 4.20 -12.22
CA PRO A 60 9.93 2.83 -12.11
C PRO A 60 10.62 2.07 -10.96
N LYS A 61 9.83 1.42 -10.12
CA LYS A 61 10.33 0.71 -8.94
C LYS A 61 9.40 -0.40 -8.48
N PHE A 62 9.94 -1.29 -7.66
CA PHE A 62 9.17 -2.27 -6.89
C PHE A 62 9.63 -2.29 -5.44
N LEU A 63 8.79 -2.85 -4.57
CA LEU A 63 9.08 -3.01 -3.15
C LEU A 63 9.50 -4.45 -2.86
N GLU A 64 10.73 -4.64 -2.40
CA GLU A 64 11.19 -5.92 -1.85
C GLU A 64 10.83 -5.97 -0.36
N ILE A 65 10.13 -7.04 0.04
CA ILE A 65 9.71 -7.26 1.43
C ILE A 65 10.35 -8.56 1.93
N SER A 66 11.23 -8.43 2.91
CA SER A 66 11.84 -9.57 3.59
C SER A 66 11.18 -9.77 4.94
N VAL A 67 10.67 -10.98 5.22
CA VAL A 67 10.03 -11.34 6.50
C VAL A 67 10.91 -12.35 7.23
N SER A 68 11.39 -12.00 8.42
CA SER A 68 12.19 -12.89 9.27
C SER A 68 11.94 -12.61 10.75
N GLY A 69 11.70 -13.67 11.54
CA GLY A 69 11.51 -13.56 12.99
C GLY A 69 10.38 -12.61 13.41
N GLY A 70 9.30 -12.50 12.62
CA GLY A 70 8.20 -11.58 12.88
C GLY A 70 8.50 -10.09 12.58
N LYS A 71 9.69 -9.78 12.05
CA LYS A 71 10.05 -8.46 11.53
C LYS A 71 9.93 -8.47 10.01
N PHE A 72 9.53 -7.34 9.44
CA PHE A 72 9.55 -7.10 8.01
C PHE A 72 10.51 -5.95 7.69
N VAL A 73 11.38 -6.17 6.72
CA VAL A 73 12.31 -5.17 6.17
C VAL A 73 11.81 -4.82 4.77
N GLN A 74 11.73 -3.53 4.49
CA GLN A 74 11.25 -2.98 3.23
C GLN A 74 12.43 -2.31 2.52
N LYS A 75 12.61 -2.62 1.24
CA LYS A 75 13.63 -2.02 0.38
C LYS A 75 12.98 -1.64 -0.95
N GLU A 76 13.07 -0.37 -1.29
CA GLU A 76 12.70 0.09 -2.63
C GLU A 76 13.81 -0.28 -3.62
N VAL A 77 13.43 -0.86 -4.75
CA VAL A 77 14.34 -1.21 -5.83
C VAL A 77 13.89 -0.49 -7.09
N PHE A 78 14.73 0.42 -7.56
CA PHE A 78 14.51 1.16 -8.81
C PHE A 78 14.94 0.30 -9.99
N VAL A 79 14.11 0.30 -11.03
CA VAL A 79 14.43 -0.37 -12.30
C VAL A 79 15.27 0.62 -13.11
N ALA A 80 16.45 0.19 -13.55
CA ALA A 80 17.26 0.97 -14.48
C ALA A 80 16.60 0.97 -15.87
N ASP A 81 16.69 2.10 -16.57
CA ASP A 81 16.24 2.22 -17.96
C ASP A 81 17.04 1.29 -18.90
#